data_AF-A0A4V1CB48-F1
#
_entry.id   AF-A0A4V1CB48-F1
#
_cell.length_a   1.000
_cell.length_b   1.000
_cell.length_c   1.000
_cell.angle_alpha   90.00
_cell.angle_beta   90.00
_cell.angle_gamma   90.00
#
_symmetry.space_group_name_H-M   'P 1'
#
loop_
_entity.id
_entity.type
_entity.pdbx_description
1 polymer ?
#
loop_
_entity_poly.entity_id
_entity_poly.type
_entity_poly.pdbx_seq_one_letter_code
_entity_poly.pdbx_strand_id
1 'polypeptide(L)' 'MTWPREYARQIIALRTREERNAALLEVPEHLRELTKRHCLNAWNHPARHKHMESQKPHE' A
#
# COMPACT_ATOMS: atom_id res chain seq x y z
N MET A 1 19.87 -1.79 -6.37
CA MET A 1 18.75 -2.67 -6.81
C MET A 1 17.47 -2.05 -6.29
N THR A 2 16.57 -1.62 -7.17
CA THR A 2 15.30 -0.98 -6.78
C THR A 2 14.33 -2.08 -6.37
N TRP A 3 14.04 -2.17 -5.07
CA TRP A 3 13.25 -3.28 -4.54
C TRP A 3 11.76 -2.95 -4.67
N PRO A 4 10.91 -3.87 -5.19
CA PRO A 4 9.47 -3.65 -5.32
C PRO A 4 8.77 -3.33 -3.98
N ARG A 5 9.38 -3.70 -2.85
CA ARG A 5 8.97 -3.30 -1.49
C ARG A 5 9.09 -1.80 -1.23
N GLU A 6 10.13 -1.15 -1.75
CA GLU A 6 10.36 0.29 -1.56
C GLU A 6 9.28 1.10 -2.28
N TYR A 7 9.00 0.74 -3.55
CA TYR A 7 7.91 1.32 -4.32
C TYR A 7 6.56 1.09 -3.64
N ALA A 8 6.29 -0.12 -3.18
CA ALA A 8 5.04 -0.41 -2.47
C ALA A 8 4.90 0.46 -1.22
N ARG A 9 5.96 0.61 -0.42
CA ARG A 9 5.95 1.47 0.79
C ARG A 9 5.63 2.92 0.43
N GLN A 10 6.24 3.46 -0.63
CA GLN A 10 5.96 4.82 -1.10
C GLN A 10 4.49 4.96 -1.54
N ILE A 11 3.99 4.04 -2.37
CA ILE A 11 2.59 4.04 -2.84
C ILE A 11 1.61 3.95 -1.67
N ILE A 12 1.87 3.08 -0.69
CA ILE A 12 1.00 2.92 0.48
C ILE A 12 0.99 4.17 1.37
N ALA A 13 2.10 4.93 1.41
CA ALA A 13 2.20 6.16 2.19
C ALA A 13 1.36 7.30 1.60
N LEU A 14 1.09 7.27 0.30
CA LEU A 14 0.25 8.27 -0.39
C LEU A 14 -1.20 8.17 0.07
N ARG A 15 -1.83 9.31 0.34
CA ARG A 15 -3.20 9.37 0.86
C ARG A 15 -4.24 9.24 -0.25
N THR A 16 -4.00 9.85 -1.41
CA THR A 16 -5.00 9.89 -2.48
C THR A 16 -4.83 8.75 -3.49
N ARG A 17 -5.92 8.46 -4.20
CA ARG A 17 -5.93 7.45 -5.26
C ARG A 17 -5.13 7.90 -6.49
N GLU A 18 -5.17 9.18 -6.80
CA GLU A 18 -4.48 9.76 -7.96
C GLU A 18 -2.97 9.68 -7.80
N GLU A 19 -2.45 10.08 -6.63
CA GLU A 19 -1.02 9.96 -6.30
C GLU A 19 -0.54 8.50 -6.38
N ARG A 20 -1.34 7.55 -5.88
CA ARG A 20 -1.03 6.11 -5.96
C ARG A 20 -0.96 5.62 -7.40
N ASN A 21 -1.87 6.06 -8.26
CA ASN A 21 -1.85 5.70 -9.68
C ASN A 21 -0.64 6.30 -10.40
N ALA A 22 -0.30 7.55 -10.13
CA ALA A 22 0.91 8.18 -10.67
C ALA A 22 2.17 7.41 -10.25
N ALA A 23 2.30 7.09 -8.97
CA ALA A 23 3.42 6.31 -8.46
C ALA A 23 3.49 4.89 -9.08
N LEU A 24 2.34 4.25 -9.37
CA LEU A 24 2.31 2.97 -10.09
C LEU A 24 2.76 3.08 -11.55
N LEU A 25 2.56 4.23 -12.20
CA LEU A 25 3.04 4.49 -13.56
C LEU A 25 4.56 4.62 -13.59
N GLU A 26 5.17 5.18 -12.54
CA GLU A 26 6.62 5.28 -12.39
C GLU A 26 7.30 3.93 -12.11
N VAL A 27 6.56 2.93 -11.62
CA VAL A 27 7.11 1.58 -11.41
C VAL A 27 7.35 0.90 -12.76
N PRO A 28 8.57 0.37 -12.99
CA PRO A 28 8.87 -0.45 -14.17
C PRO A 28 7.92 -1.64 -14.30
N GLU A 29 7.51 -1.97 -15.52
CA GLU A 29 6.46 -2.97 -15.77
C GLU A 29 6.77 -4.34 -15.13
N HIS A 30 8.02 -4.79 -15.21
CA HIS A 30 8.50 -6.04 -14.62
C HIS A 30 8.44 -6.07 -13.07
N LEU A 31 8.35 -4.92 -12.41
CA LEU A 31 8.18 -4.80 -10.96
C LEU A 31 6.75 -4.40 -10.56
N ARG A 32 5.94 -3.94 -11.51
CA ARG A 32 4.59 -3.41 -11.26
C ARG A 32 3.67 -4.48 -10.69
N GLU A 33 3.75 -5.71 -11.18
CA GLU A 33 2.95 -6.83 -10.67
C GLU A 33 3.28 -7.15 -9.20
N LEU A 34 4.58 -7.30 -8.88
CA LEU A 34 5.05 -7.53 -7.52
C LEU A 34 4.67 -6.37 -6.58
N THR A 35 4.86 -5.13 -7.03
CA THR A 35 4.53 -3.93 -6.26
C THR A 35 3.03 -3.86 -5.96
N LYS A 36 2.18 -4.15 -6.95
CA LYS A 36 0.72 -4.21 -6.77
C LYS A 36 0.33 -5.27 -5.73
N ARG A 37 0.96 -6.44 -5.77
CA ARG A 37 0.72 -7.51 -4.79
C ARG A 37 1.16 -7.10 -3.38
N HIS A 38 2.28 -6.39 -3.24
CA HIS A 38 2.70 -5.83 -1.96
C HIS A 38 1.74 -4.76 -1.42
N CYS A 39 1.24 -3.87 -2.28
CA CYS A 39 0.21 -2.89 -1.89
C CYS A 39 -1.07 -3.58 -1.40
N LEU A 40 -1.56 -4.58 -2.12
CA LEU A 40 -2.73 -5.38 -1.74
C LEU A 40 -2.53 -6.07 -0.38
N ASN A 41 -1.39 -6.73 -0.18
CA ASN A 41 -1.08 -7.39 1.09
C ASN A 41 -1.04 -6.40 2.26
N ALA A 42 -0.49 -5.19 2.04
CA ALA A 42 -0.40 -4.18 3.08
C ALA A 42 -1.74 -3.50 3.40
N TRP A 43 -2.67 -3.41 2.44
CA TRP A 43 -4.02 -2.91 2.68
C TRP A 43 -4.91 -3.96 3.35
N ASN A 44 -4.81 -5.23 2.93
CA ASN A 44 -5.55 -6.34 3.53
C ASN A 44 -4.93 -6.85 4.85
N HIS A 45 -3.85 -6.23 5.35
CA HIS A 45 -3.15 -6.75 6.52
C HIS A 45 -4.03 -6.63 7.79
N PRO A 46 -4.32 -7.74 8.50
CA PRO A 46 -5.28 -7.77 9.61
C PRO A 46 -4.88 -6.86 10.79
N ALA A 47 -3.60 -6.54 10.95
CA ALA A 47 -3.16 -5.59 11.99
C ALA A 47 -3.66 -4.15 11.76
N ARG A 48 -3.94 -3.75 10.51
CA ARG A 48 -4.56 -2.45 10.22
C ARG A 48 -6.06 -2.45 10.52
N HIS A 49 -6.75 -3.58 10.30
CA HIS A 49 -8.15 -3.74 10.70
C HIS A 49 -8.32 -3.66 12.22
N LYS A 50 -7.44 -4.32 12.99
CA LYS A 50 -7.47 -4.25 14.47
C LYS A 50 -7.30 -2.83 15.01
N HIS A 51 -6.47 -2.00 14.38
CA HIS A 51 -6.27 -0.61 14.82
C HIS A 51 -7.50 0.29 14.59
N MET A 52 -8.40 -0.09 13.67
CA MET A 52 -9.65 0.63 13.40
C MET A 52 -10.80 0.13 14.29
N GLU A 53 -10.81 -1.16 14.64
CA GLU A 53 -11.78 -1.71 15.60
C GLU A 53 -11.51 -1.30 17.06
N SER A 54 -10.25 -1.12 17.45
CA SER A 54 -9.87 -0.60 18.78
C SER A 54 -10.14 0.90 18.99
N GLN A 55 -10.67 1.60 17.98
CA GLN A 55 -11.12 2.99 18.07
C GLN A 55 -12.66 3.13 18.15
N LYS A 56 -13.41 2.05 18.40
CA LYS A 56 -14.78 2.20 18.89
C LYS A 56 -14.72 2.61 20.36
N PRO A 57 -15.27 3.77 20.77
CA PRO A 57 -15.45 4.06 22.19
C PRO A 57 -16.36 2.97 22.76
N HIS A 58 -15.89 2.34 23.84
CA HIS A 58 -16.70 1.48 24.67
C HIS A 58 -17.77 2.37 25.32
N GLU A 59 -19.01 2.26 24.85
CA GLU A 59 -20.21 2.66 25.60
C GLU A 59 -20.54 1.60 26.66
#